data_AF-A0A970REB1-F1
#
_entry.id   AF-A0A970REB1-F1
#
_cell.length_a   1.000
_cell.length_b   1.000
_cell.length_c   1.000
_cell.angle_alpha   90.00
_cell.angle_beta   90.00
_cell.angle_gamma   90.00
#
_symmetry.space_group_name_H-M   'P 1'
#
loop_
_entity.id
_entity.type
_entity.pdbx_description
1 polymer ?
#
loop_
_entity_poly.entity_id
_entity_poly.type
_entity_poly.pdbx_seq_one_letter_code
_entity_poly.pdbx_strand_id
1 'polypeptide(L)' 'MNTLLHMAVLALLVLAAFFALWFKDLVSSVIALAVFSVMTALEFYILQAPDVAIAEAA' A
#
# COMPACT_ATOMS: atom_id res chain seq x y z
N MET A 1 15.90 12.08 6.10
CA MET A 1 14.72 11.41 5.54
C MET A 1 15.13 10.00 5.15
N ASN A 2 14.57 8.96 5.75
CA ASN A 2 15.07 7.58 5.61
C ASN A 2 14.69 7.01 4.23
N THR A 3 15.46 7.37 3.19
CA THR A 3 15.28 6.95 1.79
C THR A 3 15.11 5.44 1.61
N LEU A 4 15.75 4.65 2.49
CA LEU A 4 15.60 3.19 2.54
C LEU A 4 14.17 2.74 2.88
N LEU A 5 13.50 3.42 3.82
CA LEU A 5 12.12 3.08 4.19
C LEU A 5 11.16 3.42 3.05
N HIS A 6 11.30 4.59 2.44
CA HIS A 6 10.46 4.98 1.31
C HIS A 6 10.60 4.01 0.13
N MET A 7 11.83 3.62 -0.20
CA MET A 7 12.08 2.65 -1.27
C MET A 7 11.54 1.25 -0.95
N ALA A 8 11.58 0.82 0.32
CA ALA A 8 11.04 -0.46 0.75
C ALA A 8 9.50 -0.49 0.66
N VAL A 9 8.82 0.60 1.04
CA VAL A 9 7.34 0.70 0.98
C VAL A 9 6.88 0.71 -0.49
N LEU A 10 7.53 1.50 -1.35
CA LEU A 10 7.28 1.49 -2.79
C LEU A 10 7.45 0.10 -3.42
N ALA A 11 8.51 -0.63 -3.05
CA ALA A 11 8.72 -2.00 -3.53
C ALA A 11 7.61 -2.96 -3.06
N LEU A 12 7.17 -2.84 -1.79
CA LEU A 12 6.06 -3.61 -1.25
C LEU A 12 4.73 -3.29 -1.94
N LEU A 13 4.48 -2.03 -2.30
CA LEU A 13 3.28 -1.62 -3.04
C LEU A 13 3.23 -2.28 -4.42
N VAL A 14 4.34 -2.29 -5.16
CA VAL A 14 4.41 -2.97 -6.47
C VAL A 14 4.17 -4.47 -6.33
N LEU A 15 4.77 -5.11 -5.32
CA LEU A 15 4.54 -6.53 -5.05
C LEU A 15 3.08 -6.83 -4.68
N ALA A 16 2.48 -6.03 -3.80
CA ALA A 16 1.09 -6.19 -3.39
C ALA A 16 0.12 -6.01 -4.58
N ALA A 17 0.36 -5.01 -5.44
CA ALA A 17 -0.40 -4.80 -6.67
C ALA A 17 -0.27 -5.98 -7.64
N PHE A 18 0.94 -6.54 -7.78
CA PHE A 18 1.16 -7.73 -8.60
C PHE A 18 0.37 -8.93 -8.07
N PHE A 19 0.43 -9.19 -6.75
CA PHE A 19 -0.32 -10.29 -6.14
C PHE A 19 -1.83 -10.10 -6.26
N ALA A 20 -2.34 -8.88 -6.12
CA ALA A 20 -3.76 -8.58 -6.30
C ALA A 20 -4.28 -8.98 -7.70
N LEU A 21 -3.45 -8.81 -8.73
CA LEU A 21 -3.76 -9.21 -10.12
C LEU A 21 -3.54 -10.70 -10.39
N TRP A 22 -2.57 -11.33 -9.72
CA TRP A 22 -2.22 -12.73 -9.95
C TRP A 22 -3.21 -13.72 -9.33
N PHE A 23 -3.84 -13.35 -8.21
CA PHE A 23 -4.79 -14.24 -7.55
C PHE A 23 -6.03 -14.50 -8.43
N LYS A 24 -6.32 -15.79 -8.68
CA LYS A 24 -7.55 -16.22 -9.36
C LYS A 24 -8.78 -16.14 -8.44
N ASP A 25 -8.57 -16.27 -7.13
CA ASP A 25 -9.63 -16.20 -6.12
C ASP A 25 -9.91 -14.76 -5.73
N LEU A 26 -11.14 -14.30 -5.94
CA LEU A 26 -11.58 -12.94 -5.63
C LEU A 26 -11.29 -12.55 -4.17
N VAL A 27 -11.48 -13.47 -3.23
CA VAL A 27 -11.21 -13.22 -1.80
C VAL A 27 -9.73 -12.92 -1.56
N SER A 28 -8.82 -13.68 -2.19
CA SER A 28 -7.39 -13.44 -2.05
C SER A 28 -6.97 -12.13 -2.74
N SER A 29 -7.56 -11.78 -3.87
CA SER A 29 -7.35 -10.48 -4.53
C SER A 29 -7.83 -9.31 -3.65
N VAL A 30 -8.99 -9.42 -3.00
CA VAL A 30 -9.51 -8.38 -2.10
C VAL A 30 -8.63 -8.22 -0.87
N ILE A 31 -8.12 -9.31 -0.29
CA ILE A 31 -7.16 -9.26 0.83
C ILE A 31 -5.86 -8.56 0.39
N ALA A 32 -5.34 -8.90 -0.80
CA ALA A 32 -4.14 -8.25 -1.34
C ALA A 32 -4.37 -6.75 -1.61
N LEU A 33 -5.55 -6.36 -2.09
CA LEU A 33 -5.95 -4.96 -2.25
C LEU A 33 -6.08 -4.22 -0.92
N ALA A 34 -6.60 -4.87 0.12
CA ALA A 34 -6.67 -4.27 1.46
C ALA A 34 -5.27 -4.01 2.03
N VAL A 35 -4.33 -4.95 1.84
CA VAL A 35 -2.92 -4.75 2.22
C VAL A 35 -2.30 -3.62 1.40
N PHE A 36 -2.59 -3.52 0.10
CA PHE A 36 -2.12 -2.43 -0.76
C PHE A 36 -2.59 -1.06 -0.26
N SER A 37 -3.86 -0.93 0.14
CA SER A 37 -4.39 0.32 0.68
C SER A 37 -3.70 0.71 1.99
N VAL A 38 -3.59 -0.21 2.96
CA VAL A 38 -2.90 0.11 4.23
C VAL A 38 -1.44 0.57 4.02
N MET A 39 -0.74 -0.03 3.05
CA MET A 39 0.63 0.39 2.71
C MET A 39 0.69 1.75 2.03
N THR A 40 -0.33 2.12 1.25
CA THR A 40 -0.41 3.43 0.60
C THR A 40 -0.66 4.53 1.65
N ALA A 41 -1.49 4.26 2.66
CA ALA A 41 -1.76 5.21 3.72
C ALA A 41 -0.51 5.46 4.58
N LEU A 42 0.29 4.40 4.79
CA LEU A 42 1.60 4.49 5.43
C LEU A 42 2.57 5.35 4.59
N GLU A 43 2.53 5.26 3.27
CA GLU A 43 3.36 6.10 2.40
C GLU A 43 2.96 7.57 2.46
N PHE A 44 1.67 7.89 2.45
CA PHE A 44 1.20 9.27 2.66
C PHE A 44 1.58 9.84 4.02
N TYR A 45 1.61 8.99 5.05
CA TYR A 45 2.13 9.37 6.36
C TYR A 45 3.63 9.72 6.31
N ILE A 46 4.45 8.93 5.60
CA ILE A 46 5.90 9.20 5.41
C ILE A 46 6.13 10.48 4.62
N LEU A 47 5.27 10.77 3.65
CA LEU A 47 5.30 12.00 2.84
C LEU A 47 4.80 13.25 3.60
N GLN A 48 4.48 13.12 4.89
CA GLN A 48 3.94 14.20 5.74
C GLN A 48 2.61 14.76 5.23
N ALA A 49 1.80 13.93 4.58
CA ALA A 49 0.48 14.28 4.06
C ALA A 49 -0.63 13.58 4.88
N PRO A 50 -0.88 14.02 6.13
CA PRO A 50 -1.76 13.31 7.07
C PRO A 50 -3.23 13.30 6.66
N ASP A 51 -3.73 14.37 6.04
CA ASP A 51 -5.13 14.45 5.61
C ASP A 51 -5.47 13.41 4.53
N VAL A 52 -4.52 13.14 3.63
CA VAL A 52 -4.65 12.17 2.54
C VAL A 52 -4.54 10.73 3.08
N ALA A 53 -3.64 10.50 4.06
CA ALA A 53 -3.51 9.22 4.72
C ALA A 53 -4.78 8.81 5.47
N ILE A 54 -5.44 9.76 6.14
CA ILE A 54 -6.70 9.51 6.84
C ILE A 54 -7.83 9.24 5.84
N ALA A 55 -7.90 10.02 4.75
CA ALA A 55 -8.91 9.84 3.72
C ALA A 55 -8.77 8.50 2.97
N GLU A 56 -7.56 7.98 2.84
CA GLU A 56 -7.31 6.69 2.18
C GLU A 56 -7.53 5.49 3.10
N ALA A 57 -7.35 5.66 4.42
CA ALA A 57 -7.60 4.61 5.41
C ALA A 57 -9.08 4.49 5.84
N ALA A 58 -9.91 5.47 5.52
CA ALA A 58 -11.33 5.55 5.90
C ALA A 58 -12.27 4.99 4.82
#